data_AF-A0A227J549-F1
#
_entry.id   AF-A0A227J549-F1
#
_cell.length_a   1.000
_cell.length_b   1.000
_cell.length_c   1.000
_cell.angle_alpha   90.00
_cell.angle_beta   90.00
_cell.angle_gamma   90.00
#
_symmetry.space_group_name_H-M   'P 1'
#
loop_
_entity.id
_entity.type
_entity.pdbx_description
1 polymer ?
#
loop_
_entity_poly.entity_id
_entity_poly.type
_entity_poly.pdbx_seq_one_letter_code
_entity_poly.pdbx_strand_id
1 'polypeptide(L)'
;VMGGEEITLQAELEDEERWEAQDIPLDIVYEDDDIIVINKPRDFVVHPGAGTPDGTVLNALLHHYPDIAEVPRAGIVHRLDKDTTGLMVVAKTVPAQTRLVRALQKRNITREYEA
;
A
#
# COMPACT_ATOMS: atom_id res chain seq x y z
N VAL A 1 40.41 10.59 1.07
CA VAL A 1 40.34 11.11 -0.30
C VAL A 1 40.78 12.57 -0.24
N MET A 2 41.83 12.98 -0.97
CA MET A 2 42.47 14.31 -0.82
C MET A 2 41.90 15.40 -1.73
N GLY A 3 40.82 15.11 -2.48
CA GLY A 3 40.07 16.07 -3.29
C GLY A 3 40.77 16.37 -4.62
N GLY A 4 40.01 16.28 -5.72
CA GLY A 4 40.51 16.47 -7.09
C GLY A 4 40.14 15.34 -8.05
N GLU A 5 39.51 14.27 -7.57
CA GLU A 5 39.02 13.20 -8.43
C GLU A 5 37.75 13.58 -9.19
N GLU A 6 37.74 13.33 -10.50
CA GLU A 6 36.53 13.39 -11.34
C GLU A 6 35.94 11.97 -11.39
N ILE A 7 34.72 11.81 -10.87
CA ILE A 7 34.02 10.52 -10.83
C ILE A 7 32.92 10.53 -11.88
N THR A 8 32.95 9.56 -12.78
CA THR A 8 31.85 9.30 -13.73
C THR A 8 31.15 8.01 -13.32
N LEU A 9 29.84 8.07 -13.12
CA LEU A 9 28.98 6.92 -12.86
C LEU A 9 28.18 6.60 -14.12
N GLN A 10 28.31 5.37 -14.59
CA GLN A 10 27.44 4.78 -15.61
C GLN A 10 26.70 3.64 -14.95
N ALA A 11 25.42 3.84 -14.69
CA ALA A 11 24.54 2.85 -14.10
C ALA A 11 23.27 2.74 -14.94
N GLU A 12 22.76 1.53 -15.06
CA GLU A 12 21.44 1.24 -15.60
C GLU A 12 20.47 1.14 -14.41
N LEU A 13 19.33 1.80 -14.52
CA LEU A 13 18.25 1.66 -13.54
C LEU A 13 17.46 0.42 -13.92
N GLU A 14 17.43 -0.58 -13.05
CA GLU A 14 16.47 -1.68 -13.17
C GLU A 14 15.12 -1.20 -12.64
N ASP A 15 14.06 -1.43 -13.42
CA ASP A 15 12.70 -1.31 -12.93
C ASP A 15 12.45 -2.43 -11.92
N GLU A 16 12.55 -2.10 -10.62
CA GLU A 16 12.16 -3.02 -9.56
C GLU A 16 10.62 -3.09 -9.49
N GLU A 17 9.99 -3.98 -10.27
CA GLU A 17 8.66 -4.50 -9.93
C GLU A 17 8.77 -5.26 -8.60
N ARG A 18 8.60 -4.52 -7.51
CA ARG A 18 9.02 -4.99 -6.18
C ARG A 18 8.09 -6.06 -5.60
N TRP A 19 6.85 -6.14 -6.10
CA TRP A 19 5.82 -7.04 -5.60
C TRP A 19 4.90 -7.47 -6.74
N GLU A 20 4.57 -8.76 -6.77
CA GLU A 20 3.71 -9.38 -7.78
C GLU A 20 2.22 -9.29 -7.42
N ALA A 21 1.37 -9.18 -8.43
CA ALA A 21 -0.08 -9.29 -8.29
C ALA A 21 -0.49 -10.74 -7.98
N GLN A 22 -1.40 -10.93 -7.01
CA GLN A 22 -1.89 -12.26 -6.64
C GLN A 22 -3.41 -12.27 -6.54
N ASP A 23 -4.04 -13.27 -7.15
CA ASP A 23 -5.50 -13.49 -7.11
C ASP A 23 -5.93 -13.94 -5.70
N ILE A 24 -6.07 -12.96 -4.81
CA ILE A 24 -6.49 -13.11 -3.42
C ILE A 24 -7.76 -12.28 -3.23
N PRO A 25 -8.90 -12.88 -2.86
CA PRO A 25 -10.15 -12.15 -2.69
C PRO A 25 -10.06 -11.05 -1.63
N LEU A 26 -10.61 -9.88 -1.94
CA LEU A 26 -10.82 -8.77 -1.01
C LEU A 26 -12.31 -8.63 -0.68
N ASP A 27 -12.63 -8.52 0.61
CA ASP A 27 -13.99 -8.14 1.05
C ASP A 27 -14.14 -6.61 0.92
N ILE A 28 -14.63 -6.15 -0.22
CA ILE A 28 -14.79 -4.73 -0.55
C ILE A 28 -16.15 -4.25 -0.01
N VAL A 29 -16.10 -3.35 0.98
CA VAL A 29 -17.27 -2.73 1.61
C VAL A 29 -17.75 -1.54 0.79
N TYR A 30 -16.83 -0.82 0.16
CA TYR A 30 -17.12 0.35 -0.69
C TYR A 30 -16.00 0.56 -1.70
N GLU A 31 -16.35 0.98 -2.91
CA GLU A 31 -15.40 1.38 -3.94
C GLU A 31 -16.00 2.48 -4.80
N ASP A 32 -15.21 3.52 -5.06
CA ASP A 32 -15.50 4.57 -6.04
C ASP A 32 -14.27 4.84 -6.93
N ASP A 33 -14.24 5.98 -7.62
CA ASP A 33 -13.12 6.35 -8.50
C ASP A 33 -11.82 6.64 -7.73
N ASP A 34 -11.91 7.04 -6.46
CA ASP A 34 -10.80 7.57 -5.67
C ASP A 34 -10.32 6.62 -4.56
N ILE A 35 -11.20 5.82 -3.97
CA ILE A 35 -10.90 4.98 -2.81
C ILE A 35 -11.53 3.57 -2.87
N ILE A 36 -10.91 2.65 -2.14
CA ILE A 36 -11.45 1.34 -1.78
C ILE A 36 -11.52 1.27 -0.25
N VAL A 37 -12.63 0.79 0.29
CA VAL A 37 -12.74 0.37 1.69
C VAL A 37 -12.88 -1.14 1.72
N ILE A 38 -11.93 -1.82 2.35
CA ILE A 38 -11.96 -3.26 2.56
C ILE A 38 -12.24 -3.61 4.02
N ASN A 39 -12.84 -4.77 4.24
CA ASN A 39 -12.91 -5.40 5.55
C ASN A 39 -11.88 -6.54 5.60
N LYS A 40 -10.72 -6.26 6.19
CA LYS A 40 -9.59 -7.21 6.21
C LYS A 40 -9.91 -8.38 7.15
N PRO A 41 -9.82 -9.65 6.71
CA PRO A 41 -9.88 -10.80 7.62
C PRO A 41 -8.65 -10.89 8.52
N ARG A 42 -8.71 -11.79 9.49
CA ARG A 42 -7.54 -12.20 10.29
C ARG A 42 -6.56 -13.02 9.46
N ASP A 43 -5.38 -13.28 10.01
CA ASP A 43 -4.30 -14.02 9.34
C ASP A 43 -3.79 -13.39 8.03
N PHE A 44 -4.16 -12.13 7.76
CA PHE A 44 -3.87 -11.46 6.49
C PHE A 44 -3.00 -10.22 6.70
N VAL A 45 -1.77 -10.27 6.16
CA VAL A 45 -0.77 -9.20 6.29
C VAL A 45 -1.07 -8.07 5.31
N VAL A 46 -0.87 -6.82 5.73
CA VAL A 46 -1.21 -5.65 4.90
C VAL A 46 -0.17 -5.36 3.81
N HIS A 47 1.12 -5.43 4.14
CA HIS A 47 2.19 -5.00 3.25
C HIS A 47 3.39 -5.96 3.38
N PRO A 48 4.08 -6.30 2.29
CA PRO A 48 5.26 -7.16 2.33
C PRO A 48 6.35 -6.64 3.27
N GLY A 49 7.05 -7.56 3.92
CA GLY A 49 8.12 -7.26 4.87
C GLY A 49 8.90 -8.52 5.28
N ALA A 50 9.84 -8.36 6.22
CA ALA A 50 10.61 -9.49 6.72
C ALA A 50 9.68 -10.58 7.29
N GLY A 51 9.79 -11.81 6.77
CA GLY A 51 8.95 -12.95 7.16
C GLY A 51 7.63 -13.08 6.39
N THR A 52 7.23 -12.11 5.57
CA THR A 52 6.06 -12.20 4.69
C THR A 52 6.34 -11.42 3.40
N PRO A 53 7.01 -12.05 2.42
CA PRO A 53 7.42 -11.38 1.17
C PRO A 53 6.25 -11.13 0.20
N ASP A 54 5.19 -11.92 0.29
CA ASP A 54 4.01 -11.87 -0.57
C ASP A 54 2.75 -12.35 0.20
N GLY A 55 1.64 -12.59 -0.49
CA GLY A 55 0.39 -13.05 0.12
C GLY A 55 -0.29 -11.98 0.97
N THR A 56 -0.11 -10.71 0.62
CA THR A 56 -0.57 -9.55 1.41
C THR A 56 -1.72 -8.81 0.74
N VAL A 57 -2.36 -7.90 1.49
CA VAL A 57 -3.36 -6.95 0.94
C VAL A 57 -2.78 -6.19 -0.24
N LEU A 58 -1.50 -5.80 -0.20
CA LEU A 58 -0.85 -5.13 -1.34
C LEU A 58 -0.88 -6.01 -2.60
N ASN A 59 -0.55 -7.29 -2.49
CA ASN A 59 -0.55 -8.22 -3.63
C ASN A 59 -1.97 -8.41 -4.20
N ALA A 60 -2.97 -8.48 -3.31
CA ALA A 60 -4.38 -8.55 -3.67
C ALA A 60 -4.86 -7.27 -4.39
N LEU A 61 -4.44 -6.08 -3.92
CA LEU A 61 -4.77 -4.80 -4.55
C LEU A 61 -4.16 -4.66 -5.95
N LEU A 62 -2.91 -5.10 -6.13
CA LEU A 62 -2.26 -5.12 -7.44
C LEU A 62 -3.01 -6.02 -8.45
N HIS A 63 -3.64 -7.09 -7.97
CA HIS A 63 -4.49 -7.94 -8.81
C HIS A 63 -5.85 -7.32 -9.10
N HIS A 64 -6.53 -6.80 -8.07
CA HIS A 64 -7.88 -6.23 -8.18
C HIS A 64 -7.92 -4.97 -9.06
N TYR A 65 -6.92 -4.09 -8.91
CA TYR A 65 -6.84 -2.83 -9.64
C TYR A 65 -5.39 -2.54 -10.05
N PRO A 66 -4.92 -3.08 -11.20
CA PRO A 66 -3.52 -2.99 -11.62
C PRO A 66 -2.93 -1.57 -11.68
N ASP A 67 -3.74 -0.58 -12.08
CA ASP A 67 -3.33 0.83 -12.14
C ASP A 67 -2.94 1.41 -10.76
N ILE A 68 -3.28 0.72 -9.66
CA ILE A 68 -2.85 1.11 -8.30
C ILE A 68 -1.34 1.00 -8.10
N ALA A 69 -0.61 0.29 -8.97
CA ALA A 69 0.84 0.17 -8.94
C ALA A 69 1.53 1.54 -9.02
N GLU A 70 0.92 2.51 -9.71
CA GLU A 70 1.40 3.90 -9.84
C GLU A 70 1.19 4.72 -8.55
N VAL A 71 0.39 4.20 -7.60
CA VAL A 71 0.09 4.88 -6.33
C VAL A 71 1.07 4.40 -5.27
N PRO A 72 1.71 5.32 -4.50
CA PRO A 72 2.69 4.93 -3.49
C PRO A 72 2.14 3.86 -2.53
N ARG A 73 2.85 2.73 -2.43
CA ARG A 73 2.48 1.55 -1.63
C ARG A 73 1.12 0.95 -1.99
N ALA A 74 0.77 0.93 -3.28
CA ALA A 74 -0.54 0.48 -3.76
C ALA A 74 -1.71 1.18 -3.03
N GLY A 75 -1.56 2.47 -2.73
CA GLY A 75 -2.60 3.25 -2.05
C GLY A 75 -2.76 3.02 -0.55
N ILE A 76 -1.96 2.14 0.07
CA ILE A 76 -2.05 1.81 1.49
C ILE A 76 -1.52 2.98 2.35
N VAL A 77 -2.44 3.67 3.02
CA VAL A 77 -2.12 4.86 3.85
C VAL A 77 -2.06 4.56 5.36
N HIS A 78 -2.59 3.43 5.81
CA HIS A 78 -2.53 2.96 7.19
C HIS A 78 -2.54 1.42 7.24
N ARG A 79 -2.45 0.80 8.43
CA ARG A 79 -2.37 -0.66 8.57
C ARG A 79 -3.16 -1.17 9.77
N LEU A 80 -3.57 -2.43 9.66
CA LEU A 80 -3.97 -3.30 10.76
C LEU A 80 -2.91 -4.39 10.94
N ASP A 81 -2.84 -4.98 12.13
CA ASP A 81 -2.00 -6.15 12.37
C ASP A 81 -2.58 -7.40 11.68
N LYS A 82 -1.74 -8.42 11.51
CA LYS A 82 -2.07 -9.65 10.75
C LYS A 82 -3.39 -10.26 11.22
N ASP A 83 -3.54 -10.42 12.54
CA ASP A 83 -4.72 -11.02 13.17
C ASP A 83 -5.84 -10.02 13.52
N THR A 84 -5.61 -8.72 13.33
CA THR A 84 -6.66 -7.71 13.53
C THR A 84 -7.58 -7.68 12.32
N THR A 85 -8.89 -7.82 12.56
CA THR A 85 -9.92 -7.70 11.52
C THR A 85 -10.40 -6.25 11.38
N GLY A 86 -11.08 -5.96 10.27
CA GLY A 86 -11.89 -4.74 10.16
C GLY A 86 -11.47 -3.81 9.03
N LEU A 87 -11.98 -2.57 9.13
CA LEU A 87 -12.00 -1.64 8.02
C LEU A 87 -10.63 -1.03 7.72
N MET A 88 -10.28 -1.02 6.43
CA MET A 88 -9.15 -0.28 5.89
C MET A 88 -9.58 0.57 4.70
N VAL A 89 -9.03 1.78 4.60
CA VAL A 89 -9.23 2.65 3.44
C VAL A 89 -7.93 2.71 2.64
N VAL A 90 -8.05 2.56 1.34
CA VAL A 90 -6.98 2.51 0.34
C VAL A 90 -7.27 3.55 -0.73
N ALA A 91 -6.26 4.28 -1.19
CA ALA A 91 -6.41 5.24 -2.28
C ALA A 91 -6.16 4.58 -3.65
N LYS A 92 -7.08 4.79 -4.60
CA LYS A 92 -6.92 4.34 -6.00
C LYS A 92 -6.12 5.31 -6.86
N THR A 93 -5.99 6.56 -6.42
CA THR A 93 -5.32 7.63 -7.19
C THR A 93 -4.26 8.35 -6.35
N VAL A 94 -3.23 8.89 -7.01
CA VAL A 94 -2.19 9.71 -6.36
C VAL A 94 -2.78 10.94 -5.63
N PRO A 95 -3.76 11.68 -6.20
CA PRO A 95 -4.43 12.76 -5.48
C PRO A 95 -5.16 12.27 -4.21
N ALA A 96 -5.89 11.16 -4.28
CA ALA A 96 -6.60 10.58 -3.13
C ALA A 96 -5.61 10.16 -2.03
N GLN A 97 -4.51 9.49 -2.40
CA GLN A 97 -3.46 9.07 -1.48
C GLN A 97 -2.90 10.28 -0.72
N THR A 98 -2.55 11.35 -1.45
CA THR A 98 -1.98 12.56 -0.86
C THR A 98 -2.94 13.19 0.14
N ARG A 99 -4.23 13.24 -0.19
CA ARG A 99 -5.28 13.80 0.68
C ARG A 99 -5.49 12.94 1.92
N LEU A 100 -5.57 11.62 1.79
CA LEU A 100 -5.74 10.69 2.90
C LEU A 100 -4.55 10.73 3.86
N VAL A 101 -3.32 10.75 3.35
CA VAL A 101 -2.11 10.90 4.19
C VAL A 101 -2.17 12.20 4.99
N ARG A 102 -2.52 13.33 4.33
CA ARG A 102 -2.67 14.62 5.02
C ARG A 102 -3.80 14.58 6.06
N ALA A 103 -4.91 13.92 5.77
CA ALA A 103 -6.03 13.78 6.71
C ALA A 103 -5.63 12.93 7.93
N LEU A 104 -4.87 11.84 7.75
CA LEU A 104 -4.30 11.06 8.84
C LEU A 104 -3.35 11.88 9.70
N GLN A 105 -2.44 12.63 9.08
CA GLN A 105 -1.50 13.52 9.79
C GLN A 105 -2.22 14.59 10.62
N LYS A 106 -3.32 15.14 10.08
CA LYS A 106 -4.17 16.12 10.77
C LYS A 106 -5.15 15.49 11.77
N ARG A 107 -5.20 14.16 11.88
CA ARG A 107 -6.16 13.41 12.71
C ARG A 107 -7.63 13.68 12.33
N ASN A 108 -7.90 13.93 11.05
CA ASN A 108 -9.23 14.18 10.50
C ASN A 108 -9.96 12.89 10.06
N ILE A 109 -9.42 11.71 10.38
CA ILE A 109 -10.04 10.42 10.08
C ILE A 109 -10.23 9.70 11.41
N THR A 110 -11.48 9.43 11.76
CA THR A 110 -11.84 8.60 12.90
C THR A 110 -11.65 7.13 12.56
N ARG A 111 -10.96 6.41 13.43
CA ARG A 111 -10.79 4.95 13.37
C ARG A 111 -11.16 4.42 14.75
N GLU A 112 -12.23 3.65 14.81
CA GLU A 112 -12.77 3.09 16.05
C GLU A 112 -12.62 1.57 16.02
N TYR A 113 -12.37 0.98 17.19
CA TYR A 113 -12.12 -0.43 17.37
C TYR A 113 -12.95 -0.94 18.55
N GLU A 114 -13.55 -2.12 18.37
CA GLU A 114 -14.10 -2.92 19.46
C GLU A 114 -13.03 -3.92 19.92
N ALA A 115 -12.90 -4.13 21.23
CA ALA A 115 -11.84 -4.94 21.85
C ALA A 115 -12.33 -5.67 23.11
#